data_AF-A0A543FJS9-F1
#
_entry.id   AF-A0A543FJS9-F1
#
_cell.length_a   1.000
_cell.length_b   1.000
_cell.length_c   1.000
_cell.angle_alpha   90.00
_cell.angle_beta   90.00
_cell.angle_gamma   90.00
#
_symmetry.space_group_name_H-M   'P 1'
#
loop_
_entity.id
_entity.type
_entity.pdbx_description
1 polymer ?
#
loop_
_entity_poly.entity_id
_entity_poly.type
_entity_poly.pdbx_seq_one_letter_code
_entity_poly.pdbx_strand_id
1 'polypeptide(L)'
;MSDDVITAADHARTSVADGTPLDWDALERSAYAAHPEVQELLDASAEGFRARPARTFSAWGLLTIVVEFWPLIALGLVSIPVRLGADATVPVVIAGLGALAYVGLRWQWLKPDAEVSAQIAVLSFAQAVIGGVIAATYPFYAETIAGGWAWFAVFLLMTAAALVTGIVQLVRGRRRGSAARGRGNPVLAVRSAIDELPQTDRDGIRADLDAALRTLRDAGVIAPQQQTRLTAAPLGTLARTHAVLARRNRTGRA
;
A
#
# COMPACT_ATOMS: atom_id res chain seq x y z
N MET A 1 26.32 -19.28 30.45
CA MET A 1 24.93 -18.78 30.49
C MET A 1 24.32 -19.22 29.19
N SER A 2 23.56 -20.32 29.21
CA SER A 2 22.74 -20.70 28.06
C SER A 2 21.56 -19.75 28.09
N ASP A 3 21.45 -18.86 27.11
CA ASP A 3 20.21 -18.11 26.91
C ASP A 3 19.11 -19.12 26.61
N ASP A 4 18.11 -19.22 27.49
CA ASP A 4 16.95 -20.08 27.27
C ASP A 4 16.23 -19.57 26.01
N VAL A 5 16.35 -20.32 24.93
CA VAL A 5 15.69 -20.04 23.65
C VAL A 5 14.19 -20.23 23.86
N ILE A 6 13.44 -19.13 23.96
CA ILE A 6 11.98 -19.17 24.14
C ILE A 6 11.34 -19.70 22.85
N THR A 7 10.74 -20.89 22.93
CA THR A 7 10.03 -21.53 21.81
C THR A 7 8.62 -21.00 21.63
N ALA A 8 7.96 -21.32 20.50
CA ALA A 8 6.56 -20.97 20.30
C ALA A 8 5.63 -21.67 21.28
N ALA A 9 5.94 -22.92 21.65
CA ALA A 9 5.21 -23.64 22.68
C ALA A 9 5.35 -22.98 24.07
N ASP A 10 6.55 -22.48 24.42
CA ASP A 10 6.76 -21.72 25.65
C ASP A 10 5.95 -20.42 25.64
N HIS A 11 6.00 -19.67 24.53
CA HIS A 11 5.25 -18.43 24.39
C HIS A 11 3.73 -18.65 24.52
N ALA A 12 3.20 -19.71 23.91
CA ALA A 12 1.79 -20.08 24.04
C ALA A 12 1.42 -20.43 25.49
N ARG A 13 2.26 -21.20 26.19
CA ARG A 13 2.05 -21.56 27.61
C ARG A 13 2.04 -20.33 28.51
N THR A 14 3.00 -19.43 28.33
CA THR A 14 3.09 -18.18 29.09
C THR A 14 1.88 -17.27 28.83
N SER A 15 1.48 -17.11 27.57
CA SER A 15 0.30 -16.30 27.21
C SER A 15 -0.99 -16.83 27.87
N VAL A 16 -1.14 -18.16 27.92
CA VAL A 16 -2.28 -18.82 28.58
C VAL A 16 -2.21 -18.67 30.10
N ALA A 17 -1.03 -18.89 30.71
CA ALA A 17 -0.84 -18.79 32.15
C ALA A 17 -1.09 -17.37 32.68
N ASP A 18 -0.61 -16.37 31.95
CA ASP A 18 -0.72 -14.96 32.34
C ASP A 18 -2.06 -14.33 31.94
N GLY A 19 -2.87 -15.05 31.13
CA GLY A 19 -4.14 -14.53 30.61
C GLY A 19 -3.98 -13.32 29.69
N THR A 20 -2.80 -13.14 29.08
CA THR A 20 -2.50 -11.99 28.22
C THR A 20 -3.03 -12.21 26.80
N PRO A 21 -3.40 -11.13 26.08
CA PRO A 21 -3.76 -11.25 24.67
C PRO A 21 -2.60 -11.83 23.85
N LEU A 22 -2.86 -12.90 23.12
CA LEU A 22 -1.85 -13.57 22.30
C LEU A 22 -1.35 -12.65 21.17
N ASP A 23 -0.04 -12.35 21.20
CA ASP A 23 0.66 -11.76 20.06
C ASP A 23 1.10 -12.87 19.08
N TRP A 24 0.39 -12.93 17.96
CA TRP A 24 0.64 -13.91 16.90
C TRP A 24 1.97 -13.69 16.19
N ASP A 25 2.42 -12.45 16.05
CA ASP A 25 3.71 -12.15 15.44
C ASP A 25 4.85 -12.56 16.38
N ALA A 26 4.66 -12.41 17.70
CA ALA A 26 5.61 -12.90 18.70
C ALA A 26 5.69 -14.44 18.74
N LEU A 27 4.53 -15.12 18.71
CA LEU A 27 4.47 -16.58 18.66
C LEU A 27 5.18 -17.14 17.42
N GLU A 28 4.95 -16.53 16.25
CA GLU A 28 5.63 -16.95 15.02
C GLU A 28 7.14 -16.70 15.11
N ARG A 29 7.59 -15.54 15.61
CA ARG A 29 9.02 -15.25 15.79
C ARG A 29 9.72 -16.19 16.75
N SER A 30 9.07 -16.58 17.85
CA SER A 30 9.66 -17.51 18.83
C SER A 30 9.95 -18.90 18.23
N ALA A 31 9.21 -19.32 17.20
CA ALA A 31 9.49 -20.57 16.51
C ALA A 31 10.84 -20.54 15.75
N TYR A 32 11.31 -19.34 15.37
CA TYR A 32 12.58 -19.11 14.66
C TYR A 32 13.67 -18.57 15.57
N ALA A 33 13.58 -18.77 16.89
CA ALA A 33 14.55 -18.22 17.84
C ALA A 33 15.99 -18.70 17.62
N ALA A 34 16.19 -19.88 17.00
CA ALA A 34 17.50 -20.38 16.59
C ALA A 34 18.00 -19.80 15.23
N HIS A 35 17.17 -19.04 14.52
CA HIS A 35 17.42 -18.54 13.16
C HIS A 35 17.20 -17.01 13.08
N PRO A 36 18.11 -16.20 13.66
CA PRO A 36 17.95 -14.74 13.74
C PRO A 36 17.81 -14.08 12.36
N GLU A 37 18.45 -14.62 11.33
CA GLU A 37 18.32 -14.17 9.95
C GLU A 37 16.88 -14.27 9.41
N VAL A 38 16.12 -15.30 9.82
CA VAL A 38 14.71 -15.46 9.44
C VAL A 38 13.84 -14.49 10.25
N GLN A 39 14.19 -14.24 11.51
CA GLN A 39 13.47 -13.28 12.36
C GLN A 39 13.55 -11.85 11.81
N GLU A 40 14.72 -11.38 11.40
CA GLU A 40 14.87 -10.04 10.80
C GLU A 40 13.99 -9.86 9.55
N LEU A 41 13.88 -10.92 8.74
CA LEU A 41 13.04 -10.93 7.55
C LEU A 41 11.55 -10.96 7.90
N LEU A 42 11.16 -11.69 8.95
CA LEU A 42 9.78 -11.72 9.45
C LEU A 42 9.36 -10.34 9.96
N ASP A 43 10.22 -9.65 10.72
CA ASP A 43 9.95 -8.31 11.22
C ASP A 43 9.77 -7.29 10.09
N ALA A 44 10.68 -7.28 9.11
CA ALA A 44 10.57 -6.42 7.94
C ALA A 44 9.30 -6.72 7.12
N SER A 45 8.86 -7.97 7.08
CA SER A 45 7.65 -8.44 6.40
C SER A 45 6.37 -8.04 7.16
N ALA A 46 6.40 -8.04 8.49
CA ALA A 46 5.29 -7.64 9.34
C ALA A 46 5.02 -6.13 9.27
N GLU A 47 6.07 -5.30 9.30
CA GLU A 47 5.96 -3.84 9.14
C GLU A 47 5.24 -3.45 7.84
N GLY A 48 5.59 -4.08 6.72
CA GLY A 48 4.95 -3.85 5.43
C GLY A 48 3.47 -4.24 5.37
N PHE A 49 3.02 -5.18 6.22
CA PHE A 49 1.62 -5.61 6.29
C PHE A 49 0.77 -4.70 7.20
N ARG A 50 1.32 -4.27 8.34
CA ARG A 50 0.61 -3.41 9.31
C ARG A 50 0.37 -1.98 8.79
N ALA A 51 1.19 -1.50 7.86
CA ALA A 51 1.12 -0.13 7.31
C ALA A 51 -0.11 0.17 6.43
N ARG A 52 -1.04 -0.77 6.21
CA ARG A 52 -2.29 -0.50 5.47
C ARG A 52 -3.49 -0.34 6.41
N PRO A 53 -3.77 0.89 6.91
CA PRO A 53 -5.04 1.14 7.60
C PRO A 53 -6.19 0.95 6.62
N ALA A 54 -7.27 0.33 7.10
CA ALA A 54 -8.55 0.31 6.38
C ALA A 54 -9.06 1.75 6.31
N ARG A 55 -8.85 2.43 5.18
CA ARG A 55 -9.32 3.80 4.97
C ARG A 55 -10.85 3.82 4.99
N THR A 56 -11.42 4.37 6.06
CA THR A 56 -12.81 4.84 6.05
C THR A 56 -12.91 5.98 5.03
N PHE A 57 -13.88 5.90 4.11
CA PHE A 57 -14.11 6.92 3.09
C PHE A 57 -14.61 8.20 3.76
N SER A 58 -13.72 9.15 4.01
CA SER A 58 -14.08 10.50 4.48
C SER A 58 -14.47 11.39 3.30
N ALA A 59 -15.25 12.46 3.55
CA ALA A 59 -15.56 13.47 2.52
C ALA A 59 -14.29 14.09 1.90
N TRP A 60 -13.22 14.21 2.70
CA TRP A 60 -11.89 14.59 2.22
C TRP A 60 -11.30 13.58 1.24
N GLY A 61 -11.50 12.28 1.45
CA GLY A 61 -11.11 11.24 0.51
C GLY A 61 -11.82 11.37 -0.83
N LEU A 62 -13.12 11.68 -0.83
CA LEU A 62 -13.89 11.91 -2.05
C LEU A 62 -13.40 13.17 -2.80
N LEU A 63 -13.19 14.28 -2.09
CA LEU A 63 -12.64 15.50 -2.69
C LEU A 63 -11.27 15.24 -3.33
N THR A 64 -10.42 14.45 -2.67
CA THR A 64 -9.11 14.07 -3.20
C THR A 64 -9.25 13.31 -4.52
N ILE A 65 -10.23 12.39 -4.62
CA ILE A 65 -10.52 11.66 -5.86
C ILE A 65 -10.96 12.63 -6.96
N VAL A 66 -11.90 13.54 -6.67
CA VAL A 66 -12.37 14.53 -7.65
C VAL A 66 -11.22 15.37 -8.19
N VAL A 67 -10.34 15.85 -7.29
CA VAL A 67 -9.17 16.65 -7.67
C VAL A 67 -8.18 15.81 -8.48
N GLU A 68 -7.94 14.55 -8.12
CA GLU A 68 -7.04 13.65 -8.87
C GLU A 68 -7.51 13.46 -10.32
N PHE A 69 -8.82 13.38 -10.55
CA PHE A 69 -9.42 13.26 -11.89
C PHE A 69 -9.74 14.61 -12.55
N TRP A 70 -9.35 15.73 -11.93
CA TRP A 70 -9.62 17.07 -12.46
C TRP A 70 -9.13 17.31 -13.89
N PRO A 71 -7.97 16.79 -14.37
CA PRO A 71 -7.56 16.98 -15.77
C PRO A 71 -8.60 16.50 -16.79
N LEU A 72 -9.30 15.41 -16.49
CA LEU A 72 -10.36 14.86 -17.35
C LEU A 72 -11.65 15.65 -17.20
N ILE A 73 -11.98 16.08 -15.99
CA ILE A 73 -13.17 16.91 -15.71
C ILE A 73 -13.03 18.26 -16.42
N ALA A 74 -11.87 18.92 -16.28
CA ALA A 74 -11.55 20.19 -16.93
C ALA A 74 -11.62 20.08 -18.47
N LEU A 75 -11.16 18.95 -19.04
CA LEU A 75 -11.29 18.69 -20.47
C LEU A 75 -12.76 18.68 -20.88
N GLY A 76 -13.62 17.91 -20.22
CA GLY A 76 -15.04 17.88 -20.52
C GLY A 76 -15.72 19.24 -20.31
N LEU A 77 -15.41 19.90 -19.19
CA LEU A 77 -16.00 21.16 -18.77
C LEU A 77 -15.76 22.28 -19.80
N VAL A 78 -14.58 22.34 -20.40
CA VAL A 78 -14.25 23.38 -21.39
C VAL A 78 -14.59 22.94 -22.83
N SER A 79 -14.36 21.68 -23.18
CA SER A 79 -14.56 21.22 -24.57
C SER A 79 -16.03 21.18 -24.99
N ILE A 80 -16.94 20.86 -24.07
CA ILE A 80 -18.38 20.74 -24.38
C ILE A 80 -19.00 22.09 -24.75
N PRO A 81 -18.88 23.16 -23.93
CA PRO A 81 -19.40 24.49 -24.28
C PRO A 81 -18.82 25.04 -25.58
N VAL A 82 -17.50 24.91 -25.77
CA VAL A 82 -16.81 25.35 -27.01
C VAL A 82 -17.39 24.64 -28.23
N ARG A 83 -17.60 23.32 -28.18
CA ARG A 83 -18.20 22.56 -29.29
C ARG A 83 -19.65 22.93 -29.58
N LEU A 84 -20.38 23.40 -28.56
CA LEU A 84 -21.76 23.84 -28.69
C LEU A 84 -21.88 25.33 -29.07
N GLY A 85 -20.75 26.05 -29.25
CA GLY A 85 -20.74 27.48 -29.54
C GLY A 85 -21.19 28.37 -28.37
N ALA A 86 -21.19 27.84 -27.14
CA ALA A 86 -21.54 28.57 -25.93
C ALA A 86 -20.32 29.30 -25.34
N ASP A 87 -20.58 30.33 -24.53
CA ASP A 87 -19.52 31.05 -23.80
C ASP A 87 -18.79 30.11 -22.83
N ALA A 88 -17.48 29.96 -23.05
CA ALA A 88 -16.61 29.09 -22.26
C ALA A 88 -15.90 29.82 -21.10
N THR A 89 -16.13 31.12 -20.91
CA THR A 89 -15.41 31.94 -19.91
C THR A 89 -15.55 31.37 -18.50
N VAL A 90 -16.77 31.12 -18.03
CA VAL A 90 -17.02 30.55 -16.69
C VAL A 90 -16.43 29.12 -16.54
N PRO A 91 -16.66 28.19 -17.48
CA PRO A 91 -15.99 26.89 -17.51
C PRO A 91 -14.46 26.95 -17.40
N VAL A 92 -13.82 27.88 -18.12
CA VAL A 92 -12.35 28.07 -18.09
C VAL A 92 -11.89 28.53 -16.72
N VAL A 93 -12.61 29.45 -16.07
CA VAL A 93 -12.29 29.91 -14.70
C VAL A 93 -12.41 28.76 -13.71
N ILE A 94 -13.49 27.98 -13.77
CA ILE A 94 -13.68 26.80 -12.89
C ILE A 94 -12.56 25.78 -13.11
N ALA A 95 -12.23 25.48 -14.37
CA ALA A 95 -11.12 24.59 -14.72
C ALA A 95 -9.79 25.07 -14.13
N GLY A 96 -9.52 26.38 -14.19
CA GLY A 96 -8.34 27.00 -13.60
C GLY A 96 -8.27 26.87 -12.07
N LEU A 97 -9.38 27.09 -11.36
CA LEU A 97 -9.44 26.92 -9.91
C LEU A 97 -9.14 25.47 -9.49
N GLY A 98 -9.72 24.49 -10.17
CA GLY A 98 -9.41 23.09 -9.86
C GLY A 98 -8.01 22.66 -10.30
N ALA A 99 -7.41 23.32 -11.30
CA ALA A 99 -6.00 23.13 -11.63
C ALA A 99 -5.08 23.57 -10.49
N LEU A 100 -5.39 24.67 -9.81
CA LEU A 100 -4.66 25.08 -8.61
C LEU A 100 -4.82 24.06 -7.47
N ALA A 101 -6.04 23.54 -7.25
CA ALA A 101 -6.28 22.50 -6.27
C ALA A 101 -5.49 21.21 -6.60
N TYR A 102 -5.44 20.82 -7.87
CA TYR A 102 -4.66 19.68 -8.36
C TYR A 102 -3.16 19.87 -8.13
N VAL A 103 -2.61 21.04 -8.44
CA VAL A 103 -1.21 21.37 -8.15
C VAL A 103 -0.93 21.32 -6.64
N GLY A 104 -1.84 21.87 -5.83
CA GLY A 104 -1.74 21.82 -4.37
C GLY A 104 -1.75 20.38 -3.83
N LEU A 105 -2.59 19.51 -4.39
CA LEU A 105 -2.59 18.08 -4.06
C LEU A 105 -1.28 17.41 -4.46
N ARG A 106 -0.76 17.70 -5.66
CA ARG A 106 0.53 17.17 -6.15
C ARG A 106 1.70 17.57 -5.27
N TRP A 107 1.67 18.78 -4.70
CA TRP A 107 2.68 19.24 -3.76
C TRP A 107 2.84 18.32 -2.54
N GLN A 108 1.76 17.69 -2.07
CA GLN A 108 1.83 16.74 -0.95
C GLN A 108 2.73 15.55 -1.26
N TRP A 109 2.73 15.08 -2.51
CA TRP A 109 3.57 13.97 -2.98
C TRP A 109 5.03 14.37 -3.19
N LEU A 110 5.32 15.67 -3.25
CA LEU A 110 6.68 16.21 -3.36
C LEU A 110 7.36 16.39 -1.99
N LYS A 111 6.61 16.34 -0.88
CA LYS A 111 7.19 16.44 0.47
C LYS A 111 8.21 15.30 0.72
N PRO A 112 9.30 15.54 1.48
CA PRO A 112 10.34 14.53 1.73
C PRO A 112 9.80 13.22 2.31
N ASP A 113 8.82 13.32 3.21
CA ASP A 113 8.24 12.19 3.95
C ASP A 113 7.11 11.48 3.21
N ALA A 114 6.79 11.93 1.98
CA ALA A 114 5.72 11.33 1.21
C ALA A 114 6.02 9.85 0.88
N GLU A 115 4.98 9.03 0.93
CA GLU A 115 5.05 7.64 0.49
C GLU A 115 5.39 7.56 -1.01
N VAL A 116 6.26 6.61 -1.34
CA VAL A 116 6.67 6.36 -2.72
C VAL A 116 5.79 5.25 -3.27
N SER A 117 5.07 5.56 -4.34
CA SER A 117 4.15 4.63 -4.98
C SER A 117 4.35 4.61 -6.49
N ALA A 118 4.61 3.41 -7.04
CA ALA A 118 4.72 3.20 -8.47
C ALA A 118 3.39 3.50 -9.20
N GLN A 119 2.25 3.25 -8.55
CA GLN A 119 0.94 3.57 -9.10
C GLN A 119 0.76 5.08 -9.29
N ILE A 120 1.21 5.88 -8.32
CA ILE A 120 1.16 7.35 -8.40
C ILE A 120 2.08 7.85 -9.52
N ALA A 121 3.27 7.26 -9.67
CA ALA A 121 4.17 7.61 -10.76
C ALA A 121 3.53 7.32 -12.14
N VAL A 122 2.98 6.12 -12.35
CA VAL A 122 2.30 5.74 -13.60
C VAL A 122 1.11 6.63 -13.88
N LEU A 123 0.25 6.87 -12.89
CA LEU A 123 -0.91 7.75 -13.03
C LEU A 123 -0.49 9.19 -13.38
N SER A 124 0.56 9.70 -12.73
CA SER A 124 1.10 11.03 -13.01
C SER A 124 1.64 11.13 -14.44
N PHE A 125 2.33 10.09 -14.95
CA PHE A 125 2.77 10.07 -16.35
C PHE A 125 1.61 9.98 -17.33
N ALA A 126 0.60 9.15 -17.06
CA ALA A 126 -0.59 9.06 -17.91
C ALA A 126 -1.31 10.42 -18.00
N GLN A 127 -1.46 11.12 -16.87
CA GLN A 127 -2.06 12.45 -16.83
C GLN A 127 -1.20 13.52 -17.49
N ALA A 128 0.13 13.42 -17.38
CA ALA A 128 1.04 14.28 -18.13
C ALA A 128 0.89 14.09 -19.65
N VAL A 129 0.75 12.84 -20.12
CA VAL A 129 0.51 12.56 -21.55
C VAL A 129 -0.82 13.17 -21.98
N ILE A 130 -1.89 12.97 -21.22
CA ILE A 130 -3.21 13.54 -21.51
C ILE A 130 -3.13 15.07 -21.58
N GLY A 131 -2.60 15.71 -20.54
CA GLY A 131 -2.46 17.17 -20.51
C GLY A 131 -1.54 17.72 -21.61
N GLY A 132 -0.46 16.99 -21.93
CA GLY A 132 0.46 17.34 -23.01
C GLY A 132 -0.18 17.24 -24.40
N VAL A 133 -0.96 16.19 -24.66
CA VAL A 133 -1.73 16.05 -25.91
C VAL A 133 -2.75 17.20 -26.02
N ILE A 134 -3.46 17.51 -24.95
CA ILE A 134 -4.45 18.61 -24.93
C ILE A 134 -3.75 19.96 -25.21
N ALA A 135 -2.66 20.24 -24.51
CA ALA A 135 -1.87 21.45 -24.75
C ALA A 135 -1.31 21.50 -26.18
N ALA A 136 -0.91 20.38 -26.76
CA ALA A 136 -0.44 20.30 -28.15
C ALA A 136 -1.57 20.52 -29.18
N THR A 137 -2.83 20.24 -28.82
CA THR A 137 -3.98 20.56 -29.68
C THR A 137 -4.37 22.03 -29.69
N TYR A 138 -3.82 22.85 -28.78
CA TYR A 138 -4.11 24.28 -28.67
C TYR A 138 -4.04 25.08 -29.98
N PRO A 139 -3.02 24.93 -30.85
CA PRO A 139 -2.91 25.72 -32.08
C PRO A 139 -4.11 25.53 -33.02
N PHE A 140 -4.80 24.40 -32.95
CA PHE A 140 -5.96 24.10 -33.79
C PHE A 140 -7.25 24.79 -33.33
N TYR A 141 -7.28 25.30 -32.10
CA TYR A 141 -8.47 25.92 -31.49
C TYR A 141 -8.20 27.33 -30.94
N ALA A 142 -6.99 27.86 -31.13
CA ALA A 142 -6.56 29.14 -30.58
C ALA A 142 -7.42 30.33 -31.05
N GLU A 143 -7.96 30.26 -32.28
CA GLU A 143 -8.81 31.31 -32.86
C GLU A 143 -10.30 31.17 -32.49
N THR A 144 -10.72 29.98 -32.01
CA THR A 144 -12.13 29.67 -31.72
C THR A 144 -12.48 29.72 -30.24
N ILE A 145 -11.47 29.76 -29.36
CA ILE A 145 -11.65 29.75 -27.91
C ILE A 145 -11.30 31.12 -27.33
N ALA A 146 -12.31 31.88 -26.91
CA ALA A 146 -12.12 33.04 -26.05
C ALA A 146 -11.36 32.61 -24.77
N GLY A 147 -10.19 33.20 -24.52
CA GLY A 147 -9.32 32.80 -23.41
C GLY A 147 -8.44 31.58 -23.70
N GLY A 148 -8.20 31.24 -24.97
CA GLY A 148 -7.37 30.09 -25.37
C GLY A 148 -6.00 30.01 -24.68
N TRP A 149 -5.32 31.15 -24.47
CA TRP A 149 -4.05 31.19 -23.72
C TRP A 149 -4.20 30.76 -22.25
N ALA A 150 -5.31 31.11 -21.60
CA ALA A 150 -5.60 30.68 -20.24
C ALA A 150 -5.88 29.17 -20.21
N TRP A 151 -6.60 28.65 -21.20
CA TRP A 151 -6.83 27.20 -21.35
C TRP A 151 -5.50 26.45 -21.55
N PHE A 152 -4.64 26.92 -22.46
CA PHE A 152 -3.31 26.37 -22.65
C PHE A 152 -2.48 26.39 -21.36
N ALA A 153 -2.44 27.52 -20.66
CA ALA A 153 -1.69 27.68 -19.42
C ALA A 153 -2.18 26.71 -18.32
N VAL A 154 -3.49 26.49 -18.21
CA VAL A 154 -4.08 25.54 -17.25
C VAL A 154 -3.60 24.11 -17.52
N PHE A 155 -3.73 23.63 -18.76
CA PHE A 155 -3.29 22.26 -19.09
C PHE A 155 -1.78 22.10 -19.02
N LEU A 156 -1.02 23.12 -19.41
CA LEU A 156 0.44 23.12 -19.28
C LEU A 156 0.86 23.03 -17.81
N LEU A 157 0.24 23.79 -16.91
CA LEU A 157 0.52 23.77 -15.49
C LEU A 157 0.24 22.40 -14.87
N MET A 158 -0.93 21.81 -15.17
CA MET A 158 -1.28 20.48 -14.68
C MET A 158 -0.33 19.40 -15.23
N THR A 159 0.06 19.51 -16.50
CA THR A 159 1.04 18.62 -17.14
C THR A 159 2.39 18.69 -16.45
N ALA A 160 2.90 19.90 -16.22
CA ALA A 160 4.17 20.11 -15.52
C ALA A 160 4.12 19.53 -14.10
N ALA A 161 3.05 19.77 -13.34
CA ALA A 161 2.89 19.23 -11.99
C ALA A 161 2.84 17.69 -11.98
N ALA A 162 2.15 17.08 -12.94
CA ALA A 162 2.14 15.63 -13.12
C ALA A 162 3.52 15.07 -13.49
N LEU A 163 4.22 15.68 -14.46
CA LEU A 163 5.57 15.26 -14.85
C LEU A 163 6.55 15.33 -13.68
N VAL A 164 6.59 16.46 -12.97
CA VAL A 164 7.48 16.64 -11.82
C VAL A 164 7.17 15.58 -10.74
N THR A 165 5.90 15.35 -10.43
CA THR A 165 5.49 14.34 -9.45
C THR A 165 5.88 12.92 -9.90
N GLY A 166 5.63 12.57 -11.16
CA GLY A 166 6.01 11.28 -11.73
C GLY A 166 7.52 11.04 -11.72
N ILE A 167 8.31 12.04 -12.11
CA ILE A 167 9.78 11.98 -12.08
C ILE A 167 10.28 11.86 -10.65
N VAL A 168 9.79 12.68 -9.72
CA VAL A 168 10.21 12.63 -8.31
C VAL A 168 9.86 11.27 -7.70
N GLN A 169 8.66 10.75 -7.93
CA GLN A 169 8.26 9.43 -7.42
C GLN A 169 9.05 8.30 -8.08
N LEU A 170 9.39 8.41 -9.37
CA LEU A 170 10.25 7.45 -10.06
C LEU A 170 11.68 7.49 -9.53
N VAL A 171 12.26 8.67 -9.32
CA VAL A 171 13.62 8.85 -8.79
C VAL A 171 13.70 8.38 -7.34
N ARG A 172 12.72 8.75 -6.50
CA ARG A 172 12.63 8.26 -5.12
C ARG A 172 12.39 6.75 -5.09
N GLY A 173 11.56 6.22 -5.98
CA GLY A 173 11.34 4.80 -6.18
C GLY A 173 12.58 4.06 -6.66
N ARG A 174 13.41 4.66 -7.49
CA ARG A 174 14.71 4.10 -7.90
C ARG A 174 15.74 4.20 -6.77
N ARG A 175 15.78 5.26 -5.99
CA ARG A 175 16.70 5.40 -4.84
C ARG A 175 16.33 4.44 -3.71
N ARG A 176 15.05 4.40 -3.31
CA ARG A 176 14.51 3.43 -2.35
C ARG A 176 14.54 2.01 -2.92
N GLY A 177 14.28 1.85 -4.21
CA GLY A 177 14.34 0.58 -4.93
C GLY A 177 15.76 0.10 -5.22
N SER A 178 16.80 0.95 -5.20
CA SER A 178 18.20 0.52 -5.21
C SER A 178 18.67 0.16 -3.80
N ALA A 179 18.17 0.84 -2.77
CA ALA A 179 18.34 0.39 -1.38
C ALA A 179 17.57 -0.92 -1.08
N ALA A 180 16.40 -1.11 -1.69
CA ALA A 180 15.57 -2.30 -1.58
C ALA A 180 15.88 -3.36 -2.65
N ARG A 181 16.57 -3.07 -3.75
CA ARG A 181 17.11 -4.13 -4.64
C ARG A 181 18.26 -4.89 -3.98
N GLY A 182 18.80 -4.38 -2.88
CA GLY A 182 19.60 -5.17 -1.94
C GLY A 182 18.75 -6.11 -1.04
N ARG A 183 17.42 -5.99 -1.02
CA ARG A 183 16.49 -6.79 -0.19
C ARG A 183 15.22 -7.13 -1.00
N GLY A 184 15.21 -8.29 -1.68
CA GLY A 184 14.09 -8.76 -2.51
C GLY A 184 12.70 -8.71 -1.81
N ASN A 185 11.62 -8.94 -2.57
CA ASN A 185 10.24 -8.96 -2.04
C ASN A 185 10.20 -9.64 -0.67
N PRO A 186 9.83 -8.94 0.42
CA PRO A 186 10.07 -9.42 1.78
C PRO A 186 9.36 -10.74 2.07
N VAL A 187 8.22 -11.00 1.41
CA VAL A 187 7.52 -12.28 1.53
C VAL A 187 8.27 -13.40 0.82
N LEU A 188 8.84 -13.11 -0.35
CA LEU A 188 9.69 -14.07 -1.06
C LEU A 188 11.02 -14.26 -0.34
N ALA A 189 11.56 -13.23 0.31
CA ALA A 189 12.79 -13.31 1.08
C ALA A 189 12.62 -14.17 2.34
N VAL A 190 11.52 -14.01 3.09
CA VAL A 190 11.17 -14.91 4.19
C VAL A 190 11.01 -16.34 3.66
N ARG A 191 10.31 -16.52 2.53
CA ARG A 191 10.10 -17.85 1.96
C ARG A 191 11.39 -18.51 1.49
N SER A 192 12.27 -17.77 0.82
CA SER A 192 13.57 -18.29 0.37
C SER A 192 14.46 -18.63 1.55
N ALA A 193 14.52 -17.78 2.58
CA ALA A 193 15.29 -18.04 3.78
C ALA A 193 14.79 -19.30 4.51
N ILE A 194 13.47 -19.49 4.60
CA ILE A 194 12.90 -20.73 5.15
C ILE A 194 13.21 -21.93 4.24
N ASP A 195 13.13 -21.78 2.92
CA ASP A 195 13.40 -22.86 1.98
C ASP A 195 14.88 -23.30 1.96
N GLU A 196 15.79 -22.41 2.35
CA GLU A 196 17.22 -22.67 2.54
C GLU A 196 17.54 -23.39 3.87
N LEU A 197 16.61 -23.40 4.83
CA LEU A 197 16.80 -24.13 6.09
C LEU A 197 16.87 -25.66 5.85
N PRO A 198 17.69 -26.38 6.64
CA PRO A 198 17.66 -27.84 6.67
C PRO A 198 16.24 -28.38 6.88
N GLN A 199 15.93 -29.50 6.23
CA GLN A 199 14.61 -30.13 6.37
C GLN A 199 14.28 -30.46 7.84
N THR A 200 15.29 -30.89 8.61
CA THR A 200 15.18 -31.16 10.06
C THR A 200 14.71 -29.94 10.84
N ASP A 201 15.24 -28.76 10.50
CA ASP A 201 14.95 -27.52 11.21
C ASP A 201 13.54 -27.04 10.86
N ARG A 202 13.17 -27.11 9.57
CA ARG A 202 11.80 -26.83 9.12
C ARG A 202 10.76 -27.72 9.79
N ASP A 203 11.06 -29.01 9.94
CA ASP A 203 10.17 -29.96 10.58
C ASP A 203 10.09 -29.73 12.10
N GLY A 204 11.21 -29.36 12.73
CA GLY A 204 11.25 -28.93 14.14
C GLY A 204 10.41 -27.68 14.41
N ILE A 205 10.59 -26.64 13.59
CA ILE A 205 9.82 -25.38 13.66
C ILE A 205 8.32 -25.68 13.49
N ARG A 206 7.96 -26.53 12.53
CA ARG A 206 6.56 -26.93 12.31
C ARG A 206 5.98 -27.67 13.52
N ALA A 207 6.74 -28.62 14.08
CA ALA A 207 6.31 -29.36 15.26
C ALA A 207 6.11 -28.45 16.49
N ASP A 208 6.99 -27.46 16.67
CA ASP A 208 6.89 -26.48 17.76
C ASP A 208 5.65 -25.59 17.60
N LEU A 209 5.41 -25.07 16.39
CA LEU A 209 4.19 -24.30 16.07
C LEU A 209 2.92 -25.15 16.26
N ASP A 210 2.92 -26.42 15.87
CA ASP A 210 1.78 -27.32 16.08
C ASP A 210 1.54 -27.65 17.56
N ALA A 211 2.59 -27.72 18.37
CA ALA A 211 2.47 -27.85 19.82
C ALA A 211 1.89 -26.57 20.45
N ALA A 212 2.35 -25.39 20.02
CA ALA A 212 1.82 -24.10 20.44
C ALA A 212 0.34 -23.96 20.10
N LEU A 213 -0.06 -24.27 18.86
CA LEU A 213 -1.44 -24.21 18.40
C LEU A 213 -2.36 -25.19 19.15
N ARG A 214 -1.87 -26.40 19.48
CA ARG A 214 -2.61 -27.34 20.33
C ARG A 214 -2.86 -26.76 21.72
N THR A 215 -1.84 -26.17 22.33
CA THR A 215 -1.92 -25.53 23.66
C THR A 215 -2.99 -24.42 23.66
N LEU A 216 -2.98 -23.57 22.63
CA LEU A 216 -3.96 -22.50 22.48
C LEU A 216 -5.39 -23.03 22.26
N ARG A 217 -5.56 -24.14 21.53
CA ARG A 217 -6.87 -24.79 21.38
C ARG A 217 -7.36 -25.34 22.71
N ASP A 218 -6.50 -26.08 23.43
CA ASP A 218 -6.88 -26.74 24.68
C ASP A 218 -7.24 -25.73 25.78
N ALA A 219 -6.61 -24.55 25.75
CA ALA A 219 -6.96 -23.41 26.60
C ALA A 219 -8.20 -22.62 26.11
N GLY A 220 -8.81 -22.98 24.98
CA GLY A 220 -9.97 -22.31 24.43
C GLY A 220 -9.69 -20.95 23.77
N VAL A 221 -8.42 -20.59 23.54
CA VAL A 221 -8.01 -19.33 22.89
C VAL A 221 -8.38 -19.34 21.39
N ILE A 222 -8.33 -20.51 20.75
CA ILE A 222 -8.71 -20.69 19.35
C ILE A 222 -9.70 -21.85 19.16
N ALA A 223 -10.59 -21.72 18.18
CA ALA A 223 -11.53 -22.78 17.81
C ALA A 223 -10.82 -23.93 17.05
N PRO A 224 -11.33 -25.17 17.10
CA PRO A 224 -10.74 -26.31 16.37
C PRO A 224 -10.58 -26.05 14.86
N GLN A 225 -11.56 -25.38 14.24
CA GLN A 225 -11.52 -25.04 12.82
C GLN A 225 -10.43 -23.99 12.51
N GLN A 226 -10.12 -23.10 13.45
CA GLN A 226 -9.02 -22.15 13.29
C GLN A 226 -7.68 -22.88 13.40
N GLN A 227 -7.53 -23.82 14.34
CA GLN A 227 -6.33 -24.65 14.46
C GLN A 227 -6.02 -25.37 13.15
N THR A 228 -6.98 -26.07 12.55
CA THR A 228 -6.78 -26.80 11.28
C THR A 228 -6.28 -25.87 10.16
N ARG A 229 -6.81 -24.64 10.09
CA ARG A 229 -6.39 -23.67 9.08
C ARG A 229 -5.01 -23.06 9.36
N LEU A 230 -4.66 -22.87 10.62
CA LEU A 230 -3.36 -22.33 11.02
C LEU A 230 -2.24 -23.37 10.86
N THR A 231 -2.48 -24.64 11.19
CA THR A 231 -1.54 -25.75 10.94
C THR A 231 -1.30 -25.98 9.45
N ALA A 232 -2.32 -25.74 8.60
CA ALA A 232 -2.15 -25.83 7.15
C ALA A 232 -1.45 -24.62 6.51
N ALA A 233 -1.16 -23.56 7.28
CA ALA A 233 -0.53 -22.36 6.75
C ALA A 233 0.96 -22.63 6.39
N PRO A 234 1.49 -22.03 5.31
CA PRO A 234 2.92 -22.04 5.05
C PRO A 234 3.69 -21.41 6.24
N LEU A 235 4.87 -21.96 6.52
CA LEU A 235 5.82 -21.40 7.49
C LEU A 235 6.11 -19.92 7.16
N GLY A 236 6.18 -19.07 8.19
CA GLY A 236 6.39 -17.62 8.03
C GLY A 236 5.15 -16.82 7.60
N THR A 237 3.95 -17.42 7.69
CA THR A 237 2.68 -16.74 7.35
C THR A 237 1.58 -16.90 8.40
N LEU A 238 1.90 -17.41 9.60
CA LEU A 238 0.93 -17.78 10.62
C LEU A 238 0.16 -16.56 11.14
N ALA A 239 0.85 -15.48 11.50
CA ALA A 239 0.21 -14.27 11.99
C ALA A 239 -0.70 -13.61 10.93
N ARG A 240 -0.26 -13.62 9.66
CA ARG A 240 -1.06 -13.13 8.52
C ARG A 240 -2.30 -13.97 8.28
N THR A 241 -2.16 -15.29 8.33
CA THR A 241 -3.28 -16.22 8.15
C THR A 241 -4.32 -16.01 9.25
N HIS A 242 -3.88 -15.87 10.51
CA HIS A 242 -4.77 -15.53 11.61
C HIS A 242 -5.49 -14.19 11.38
N ALA A 243 -4.79 -13.13 10.98
CA ALA A 243 -5.40 -11.82 10.72
C ALA A 243 -6.49 -11.89 9.63
N VAL A 244 -6.29 -12.68 8.58
CA VAL A 244 -7.29 -12.91 7.52
C VAL A 244 -8.52 -13.66 8.07
N LEU A 245 -8.31 -14.69 8.90
CA LEU A 245 -9.39 -15.44 9.54
C LEU A 245 -10.21 -14.56 10.49
N ALA A 246 -9.53 -13.74 11.30
CA ALA A 246 -10.18 -12.82 12.22
C ALA A 246 -11.06 -11.78 11.50
N ARG A 247 -10.63 -11.29 10.33
CA ARG A 247 -11.43 -10.37 9.50
C ARG A 247 -12.69 -11.03 8.96
N ARG A 248 -12.59 -12.26 8.42
CA ARG A 248 -13.75 -13.01 7.89
C ARG A 248 -14.82 -13.26 8.95
N ASN A 249 -14.41 -13.60 10.17
CA ASN A 249 -15.34 -13.87 11.27
C ASN A 249 -16.09 -12.60 11.74
N ARG A 250 -15.52 -11.41 11.53
CA ARG A 250 -16.21 -10.14 11.82
C ARG A 250 -17.22 -9.77 10.73
N THR A 251 -16.90 -10.02 9.46
CA THR A 251 -17.78 -9.68 8.34
C THR A 251 -18.96 -10.64 8.16
N GLY A 252 -18.86 -11.89 8.63
CA GLY A 252 -19.96 -12.86 8.58
C GLY A 252 -20.98 -12.75 9.72
N ARG A 253 -20.84 -11.75 10.59
CA ARG A 253 -21.78 -11.44 11.70
C ARG A 253 -22.54 -10.13 11.49
N ALA A 254 -22.37 -9.48 10.34
CA ALA A 254 -23.14 -8.31 9.90
C ALA A 254 -24.20 -8.77 8.88
#